data_AF-A0A0G0IMN2-F1
#
_entry.id   AF-A0A0G0IMN2-F1
#
_cell.length_a   1.000
_cell.length_b   1.000
_cell.length_c   1.000
_cell.angle_alpha   90.00
_cell.angle_beta   90.00
_cell.angle_gamma   90.00
#
_symmetry.space_group_name_H-M   'P 1'
#
loop_
_entity.id
_entity.type
_entity.pdbx_description
1 polymer ?
#
loop_
_entity_poly.entity_id
_entity_poly.type
_entity_poly.pdbx_seq_one_letter_code
_entity_poly.pdbx_strand_id
1 'polypeptide(L)'
;MKKHQKIKKLSPANKKTLHSTKRGFSLVESLVAVFIFSFVAVMLTGSFSGFLKRYATAKKAQRSAESAHYVMNLMVKTIRNSTLPSLPISFTNQSQIRMFDNSSGSCVYYRYQGIGINGRLQTATVAGADIASCPVISPTPYSDLTVVGEFVNFRFSGVPSEAGTSVGKVVLRADVAGSGDASQIQTAVSLRQ
;
A
#
# COMPACT_ATOMS: atom_id res chain seq x y z
N MET A 1 -86.86 -2.34 -25.27
CA MET A 1 -86.72 -1.96 -26.70
C MET A 1 -85.48 -2.65 -27.27
N LYS A 2 -85.68 -3.53 -28.26
CA LYS A 2 -84.65 -4.28 -28.97
C LYS A 2 -83.97 -3.39 -30.02
N LYS A 3 -82.63 -3.37 -30.08
CA LYS A 3 -81.89 -2.94 -31.27
C LYS A 3 -80.89 -4.03 -31.64
N HIS A 4 -81.20 -4.70 -32.75
CA HIS A 4 -80.33 -5.64 -33.43
C HIS A 4 -79.15 -4.90 -34.09
N GLN A 5 -77.91 -5.28 -33.75
CA GLN A 5 -76.73 -4.90 -34.52
C GLN A 5 -76.20 -6.15 -35.26
N LYS A 6 -76.33 -6.14 -36.58
CA LYS A 6 -75.74 -7.13 -37.49
C LYS A 6 -74.22 -6.98 -37.48
N ILE A 7 -73.52 -7.98 -36.96
CA ILE A 7 -72.06 -8.09 -37.07
C ILE A 7 -71.76 -8.62 -38.48
N LYS A 8 -71.16 -7.78 -39.33
CA LYS A 8 -70.58 -8.19 -40.62
C LYS A 8 -69.39 -9.13 -40.35
N LYS A 9 -69.46 -10.36 -40.84
CA LYS A 9 -68.31 -11.28 -40.90
C LYS A 9 -67.24 -10.68 -41.83
N LEU A 10 -66.13 -10.24 -41.26
CA LEU A 10 -64.92 -9.90 -42.00
C LEU A 10 -64.24 -11.19 -42.48
N SER A 11 -64.00 -11.24 -43.78
CA SER A 11 -63.29 -12.31 -44.48
C SER A 11 -61.90 -12.55 -43.85
N PRO A 12 -61.49 -13.82 -43.63
CA PRO A 12 -60.15 -14.11 -43.14
C PRO A 12 -59.13 -13.77 -44.22
N ALA A 13 -58.38 -12.70 -44.00
CA ALA A 13 -57.21 -12.36 -44.79
C ALA A 13 -56.21 -13.54 -44.72
N ASN A 14 -55.91 -14.09 -45.89
CA ASN A 14 -54.97 -15.17 -46.12
C ASN A 14 -53.55 -14.74 -45.69
N LYS A 15 -53.20 -15.03 -44.42
CA LYS A 15 -51.83 -14.92 -43.92
C LYS A 15 -51.01 -16.06 -44.52
N LYS A 16 -50.41 -15.80 -45.69
CA LYS A 16 -49.30 -16.61 -46.19
C LYS A 16 -48.13 -16.45 -45.20
N THR A 17 -47.97 -17.40 -44.30
CA THR A 17 -46.78 -17.52 -43.46
C THR A 17 -45.59 -17.78 -44.38
N LEU A 18 -44.79 -16.74 -44.62
CA LEU A 18 -43.53 -16.84 -45.33
C LEU A 18 -42.63 -17.76 -44.50
N HIS A 19 -42.56 -19.04 -44.89
CA HIS A 19 -41.71 -20.02 -44.24
C HIS A 19 -40.27 -19.64 -44.56
N SER A 20 -39.66 -18.82 -43.70
CA SER A 20 -38.23 -18.50 -43.79
C SER A 20 -37.47 -19.79 -43.55
N THR A 21 -36.99 -20.39 -44.64
CA THR A 21 -36.07 -21.52 -44.59
C THR A 21 -34.81 -21.05 -43.90
N LYS A 22 -34.68 -21.40 -42.62
CA LYS A 22 -33.46 -21.11 -41.85
C LYS A 22 -32.33 -21.90 -42.51
N ARG A 23 -31.47 -21.19 -43.24
CA ARG A 23 -30.23 -21.75 -43.77
C ARG A 23 -29.37 -22.13 -42.57
N GLY A 24 -29.04 -23.43 -42.45
CA GLY A 24 -28.12 -23.91 -41.43
C GLY A 24 -26.70 -23.43 -41.72
N PHE A 25 -25.88 -23.33 -40.67
CA PHE A 25 -24.45 -23.04 -40.80
C PHE A 25 -23.74 -24.16 -41.54
N SER A 26 -22.84 -23.80 -42.47
CA SER A 26 -21.96 -24.78 -43.11
C SER A 26 -20.91 -25.28 -42.11
N LEU A 27 -20.48 -26.54 -42.24
CA LEU A 27 -19.42 -27.12 -41.40
C LEU A 27 -18.13 -26.27 -41.48
N VAL A 28 -17.78 -25.81 -42.69
CA VAL A 28 -16.62 -24.93 -42.90
C VAL A 28 -16.75 -23.60 -42.16
N GLU A 29 -17.96 -23.02 -42.13
CA GLU A 29 -18.24 -21.77 -41.45
C GLU A 29 -18.09 -21.91 -39.93
N SER A 30 -18.54 -23.04 -39.37
CA SER A 30 -18.34 -23.34 -37.95
C SER A 30 -16.86 -23.52 -37.57
N LEU A 31 -16.05 -24.12 -38.45
CA LEU A 31 -14.62 -24.34 -38.21
C LEU A 31 -13.87 -23.00 -38.19
N VAL A 32 -14.16 -22.12 -39.15
CA VAL A 32 -13.58 -20.77 -39.20
C VAL A 32 -14.00 -19.95 -37.98
N ALA A 33 -15.26 -20.04 -37.56
CA ALA A 33 -15.75 -19.33 -36.38
C ALA A 33 -15.04 -19.77 -35.09
N VAL A 34 -14.85 -21.07 -34.88
CA VAL A 34 -14.12 -21.60 -33.70
C VAL A 34 -12.66 -21.17 -33.73
N PHE A 35 -12.02 -21.17 -34.90
CA PHE A 35 -10.64 -20.70 -35.03
C PHE A 35 -10.50 -19.23 -34.61
N ILE A 36 -11.33 -18.34 -35.17
CA ILE A 36 -11.32 -16.91 -34.83
C ILE A 36 -11.62 -16.70 -33.34
N PHE A 37 -12.64 -17.39 -32.80
CA PHE A 37 -13.02 -17.28 -31.40
C PHE A 37 -11.88 -17.70 -30.47
N SER A 38 -11.21 -18.82 -30.77
CA SER A 38 -10.07 -19.31 -29.98
C SER A 38 -8.92 -18.31 -29.97
N PHE A 39 -8.63 -17.68 -31.13
CA PHE A 39 -7.58 -16.69 -31.24
C PHE A 39 -7.87 -15.43 -30.41
N VAL A 40 -9.11 -14.94 -30.47
CA VAL A 40 -9.57 -13.80 -29.65
C VAL A 40 -9.50 -14.14 -28.16
N ALA A 41 -9.92 -15.35 -27.76
CA ALA A 41 -9.88 -15.78 -26.36
C ALA A 41 -8.44 -15.81 -25.80
N VAL A 42 -7.47 -16.29 -26.59
CA VAL A 42 -6.06 -16.30 -26.18
C VAL A 42 -5.52 -14.87 -26.00
N MET A 43 -5.82 -13.96 -26.92
CA MET A 43 -5.40 -12.55 -26.82
C MET A 43 -5.99 -11.86 -25.58
N LEU A 44 -7.27 -12.10 -25.29
CA LEU A 44 -7.94 -11.56 -24.11
C LEU A 44 -7.33 -12.10 -22.82
N THR A 45 -7.05 -13.41 -22.77
CA THR A 45 -6.47 -14.06 -21.60
C THR A 45 -5.07 -13.52 -21.31
N GLY A 46 -4.23 -13.34 -22.33
CA GLY A 46 -2.90 -12.74 -22.18
C GLY A 46 -2.96 -11.32 -21.63
N SER A 47 -3.86 -10.49 -22.17
CA SER A 47 -4.07 -9.11 -21.71
C SER A 47 -4.55 -9.05 -20.26
N PHE A 48 -5.51 -9.92 -19.91
CA PHE A 48 -6.10 -9.99 -18.57
C PHE A 48 -5.07 -10.43 -17.50
N SER A 49 -4.23 -11.42 -17.82
CA SER A 49 -3.15 -11.86 -16.92
C SER A 49 -2.16 -10.73 -16.62
N GLY A 50 -1.77 -9.96 -17.64
CA GLY A 50 -0.91 -8.79 -17.49
C GLY A 50 -1.56 -7.72 -16.60
N PHE A 51 -2.86 -7.46 -16.79
CA PHE A 51 -3.63 -6.53 -15.97
C PHE A 51 -3.67 -6.97 -14.49
N LEU A 52 -3.99 -8.24 -14.21
CA LEU A 52 -4.06 -8.75 -12.84
C LEU A 52 -2.72 -8.62 -12.10
N LYS A 53 -1.60 -8.93 -12.76
CA LYS A 53 -0.27 -8.78 -12.17
C LYS A 53 0.04 -7.32 -11.82
N ARG A 54 -0.29 -6.39 -12.72
CA ARG A 54 -0.13 -4.94 -12.47
C ARG A 54 -1.02 -4.47 -11.32
N TYR A 55 -2.29 -4.89 -11.32
CA TYR A 55 -3.23 -4.57 -10.27
C TYR A 55 -2.77 -5.05 -8.88
N ALA A 56 -2.32 -6.31 -8.76
CA ALA A 56 -1.80 -6.85 -7.51
C ALA A 56 -0.56 -6.08 -7.01
N THR A 57 0.34 -5.71 -7.92
CA THR A 57 1.55 -4.96 -7.56
C THR A 57 1.22 -3.53 -7.14
N ALA A 58 0.32 -2.85 -7.86
CA ALA A 58 -0.14 -1.52 -7.50
C ALA A 58 -0.85 -1.50 -6.14
N LYS A 59 -1.70 -2.49 -5.86
CA LYS A 59 -2.38 -2.63 -4.56
C LYS A 59 -1.38 -2.87 -3.42
N LYS A 60 -0.33 -3.67 -3.66
CA LYS A 60 0.75 -3.87 -2.69
C LYS A 60 1.49 -2.56 -2.42
N ALA A 61 1.86 -1.81 -3.46
CA ALA A 61 2.55 -0.53 -3.31
C ALA A 61 1.70 0.50 -2.55
N GLN A 62 0.39 0.57 -2.84
CA GLN A 62 -0.55 1.43 -2.13
C GLN A 62 -0.61 1.11 -0.63
N ARG A 63 -0.76 -0.17 -0.27
CA ARG A 63 -0.78 -0.61 1.12
C ARG A 63 0.54 -0.26 1.84
N SER A 64 1.67 -0.52 1.18
CA SER A 64 2.97 -0.20 1.76
C SER A 64 3.17 1.31 1.97
N ALA A 65 2.65 2.14 1.07
CA ALA A 65 2.68 3.60 1.22
C ALA A 65 1.78 4.07 2.38
N GLU A 66 0.59 3.50 2.53
CA GLU A 66 -0.30 3.79 3.66
C GLU A 66 0.34 3.39 5.00
N SER A 67 0.95 2.21 5.06
CA SER A 67 1.71 1.75 6.23
C SER A 67 2.89 2.68 6.55
N ALA A 68 3.64 3.14 5.53
CA ALA A 68 4.70 4.14 5.71
C ALA A 68 4.16 5.42 6.35
N HIS A 69 3.08 5.98 5.80
CA HIS A 69 2.47 7.20 6.34
C HIS A 69 1.96 7.03 7.76
N TYR A 70 1.30 5.91 8.06
CA TYR A 70 0.82 5.61 9.40
C TYR A 70 1.96 5.57 10.42
N VAL A 71 3.00 4.77 10.14
CA VAL A 71 4.10 4.59 11.09
C VAL A 71 4.96 5.84 11.18
N MET A 72 5.25 6.53 10.08
CA MET A 72 5.95 7.82 10.14
C MET A 72 5.20 8.84 10.99
N ASN A 73 3.87 8.91 10.88
CA ASN A 73 3.08 9.82 11.71
C ASN A 73 3.14 9.43 13.20
N LEU A 74 3.10 8.14 13.53
CA LEU A 74 3.28 7.65 14.89
C LEU A 74 4.66 8.01 15.45
N MET A 75 5.71 7.79 14.66
CA MET A 75 7.08 8.12 15.02
C MET A 75 7.28 9.62 15.21
N VAL A 76 6.76 10.44 14.28
CA VAL A 76 6.81 11.91 14.38
C VAL A 76 6.15 12.41 15.66
N LYS A 77 4.99 11.86 16.05
CA LYS A 77 4.35 12.22 17.32
C LYS A 77 5.26 11.92 18.52
N THR A 78 5.88 10.75 18.54
CA THR A 78 6.82 10.36 19.59
C THR A 78 8.04 11.29 19.61
N ILE A 79 8.65 11.54 18.45
CA ILE A 79 9.85 12.36 18.30
C ILE A 79 9.62 13.81 18.74
N ARG A 80 8.45 14.40 18.46
CA ARG A 80 8.12 15.77 18.89
C ARG A 80 8.20 15.97 20.40
N ASN A 81 7.91 14.93 21.19
CA ASN A 81 8.01 14.99 22.64
C ASN A 81 9.26 14.30 23.18
N SER A 82 10.20 13.93 22.31
CA SER A 82 11.40 13.23 22.70
C SER A 82 12.63 14.12 22.74
N THR A 83 13.58 13.73 23.56
CA THR A 83 14.95 14.26 23.58
C THR A 83 15.91 13.22 23.00
N LEU A 84 16.93 13.70 22.28
CA LEU A 84 17.99 12.88 21.71
C LEU A 84 19.28 13.04 22.52
N PRO A 85 20.18 12.05 22.52
CA PRO A 85 21.47 12.18 23.16
C PRO A 85 22.36 13.18 22.41
N SER A 86 23.07 14.04 23.14
CA SER A 86 23.84 15.19 22.59
C SER A 86 25.12 14.80 21.84
N LEU A 87 25.77 13.67 22.17
CA LEU A 87 26.99 13.19 21.49
C LEU A 87 27.09 11.65 21.50
N PRO A 88 27.56 11.00 20.42
CA PRO A 88 27.33 11.32 19.03
C PRO A 88 26.51 10.19 18.39
N ILE A 89 25.37 10.49 17.77
CA ILE A 89 25.04 9.74 16.56
C ILE A 89 24.40 10.73 15.59
N SER A 90 25.23 11.32 14.76
CA SER A 90 24.78 11.59 13.40
C SER A 90 24.29 10.25 12.87
N PHE A 91 22.97 10.06 12.81
CA PHE A 91 22.35 8.80 12.39
C PHE A 91 22.57 8.50 10.91
N THR A 92 23.59 9.08 10.28
CA THR A 92 23.85 8.97 8.86
C THR A 92 24.03 7.49 8.51
N ASN A 93 23.02 6.94 7.83
CA ASN A 93 22.91 5.53 7.44
C ASN A 93 22.70 4.53 8.59
N GLN A 94 22.29 4.97 9.77
CA GLN A 94 21.86 4.09 10.85
C GLN A 94 20.41 3.67 10.61
N SER A 95 20.15 2.36 10.70
CA SER A 95 18.79 1.81 10.67
C SER A 95 18.14 1.85 12.05
N GLN A 96 18.72 2.55 13.04
CA GLN A 96 18.18 2.66 14.38
C GLN A 96 18.28 4.09 14.92
N ILE A 97 17.25 4.51 15.66
CA ILE A 97 17.24 5.73 16.46
C ILE A 97 16.83 5.39 17.89
N ARG A 98 17.46 6.07 18.84
CA ARG A 98 17.17 5.99 20.28
C ARG A 98 16.82 7.38 20.78
N MET A 99 15.76 7.48 21.55
CA MET A 99 15.27 8.74 22.09
C MET A 99 14.62 8.52 23.46
N PHE A 100 14.52 9.57 24.26
CA PHE A 100 13.78 9.57 25.50
C PHE A 100 12.48 10.31 25.31
N ASP A 101 11.34 9.63 25.46
CA ASP A 101 10.02 10.25 25.35
C ASP A 101 9.63 10.87 26.69
N ASN A 102 9.60 12.21 26.72
CA ASN A 102 9.26 12.98 27.91
C ASN A 102 7.78 12.85 28.29
N SER A 103 6.92 12.36 27.38
CA SER A 103 5.51 12.12 27.68
C SER A 103 5.30 10.91 28.58
N SER A 104 6.05 9.85 28.30
CA SER A 104 5.86 8.52 28.88
C SER A 104 6.93 8.17 29.90
N GLY A 105 7.97 9.00 30.07
CA GLY A 105 9.08 8.71 30.97
C GLY A 105 9.78 7.41 30.58
N SER A 106 9.97 7.20 29.27
CA SER A 106 10.50 5.95 28.73
C SER A 106 11.45 6.19 27.56
N CYS A 107 12.46 5.34 27.46
CA CYS A 107 13.38 5.27 26.34
C CYS A 107 12.73 4.49 25.20
N VAL A 108 12.61 5.11 24.04
CA VAL A 108 12.03 4.53 22.84
C VAL A 108 13.12 4.26 21.81
N TYR A 109 13.11 3.06 21.25
CA TYR A 109 14.04 2.60 20.24
C TYR A 109 13.27 2.24 19.01
N TYR A 110 13.57 2.87 17.88
CA TYR A 110 13.07 2.43 16.59
C TYR A 110 14.21 1.86 15.78
N ARG A 111 14.03 0.68 15.21
CA ARG A 111 15.01 0.09 14.31
C ARG A 111 14.36 -0.54 13.10
N TYR A 112 15.04 -0.49 11.97
CA TYR A 112 14.72 -1.24 10.79
C TYR A 112 15.65 -2.45 10.72
N GLN A 113 15.04 -3.63 10.78
CA GLN A 113 15.71 -4.91 10.77
C GLN A 113 15.43 -5.62 9.44
N GLY A 114 16.48 -6.11 8.79
CA GLY A 114 16.41 -6.84 7.53
C GLY A 114 16.91 -6.01 6.35
N ILE A 115 17.02 -6.66 5.18
CA ILE A 115 17.47 -6.05 3.93
C ILE A 115 16.43 -6.34 2.85
N GLY A 116 16.05 -5.30 2.10
CA GLY A 116 15.13 -5.43 0.97
C GLY A 116 13.75 -5.94 1.41
N ILE A 117 13.24 -6.95 0.71
CA ILE A 117 11.88 -7.47 0.90
C ILE A 117 11.63 -8.18 2.24
N ASN A 118 12.69 -8.48 3.00
CA ASN A 118 12.58 -9.09 4.33
C ASN A 118 12.65 -8.05 5.47
N GLY A 119 12.73 -6.77 5.12
CA GLY A 119 12.82 -5.70 6.09
C GLY A 119 11.51 -5.41 6.81
N ARG A 120 11.63 -5.03 8.08
CA ARG A 120 10.52 -4.57 8.92
C ARG A 120 11.00 -3.51 9.90
N LEU A 121 10.13 -2.56 10.20
CA LEU A 121 10.37 -1.57 11.25
C LEU A 121 9.90 -2.16 12.59
N GLN A 122 10.69 -1.94 13.63
CA GLN A 122 10.45 -2.45 14.96
C GLN A 122 10.63 -1.36 16.00
N THR A 123 9.94 -1.51 17.12
CA THR A 123 10.05 -0.63 18.29
C THR A 123 10.35 -1.42 19.55
N ALA A 124 11.03 -0.79 20.49
CA ALA A 124 11.16 -1.27 21.85
C ALA A 124 11.09 -0.08 22.81
N THR A 125 10.54 -0.33 24.00
CA THR A 125 10.41 0.67 25.06
C THR A 125 10.99 0.13 26.35
N VAL A 126 11.71 0.98 27.08
CA VAL A 126 12.28 0.66 28.39
C VAL A 126 12.06 1.85 29.30
N ALA A 127 11.74 1.61 30.57
CA ALA A 127 11.66 2.69 31.55
C ALA A 127 12.99 3.46 31.64
N GLY A 128 12.91 4.78 31.74
CA GLY A 128 14.07 5.66 31.93
C GLY A 128 13.65 6.92 32.68
N ALA A 129 14.56 7.50 33.43
CA ALA A 129 14.31 8.79 34.09
C ALA A 129 14.61 9.98 33.16
N ASP A 130 15.60 9.80 32.29
CA ASP A 130 16.08 10.79 31.32
C ASP A 130 16.82 10.12 30.15
N ILE A 131 17.33 10.94 29.22
CA ILE A 131 18.10 10.45 28.07
C ILE A 131 19.44 9.81 28.45
N ALA A 132 20.04 10.19 29.58
CA ALA A 132 21.30 9.61 30.06
C ALA A 132 21.10 8.20 30.64
N SER A 133 19.93 7.94 31.22
CA SER A 133 19.50 6.65 31.74
C SER A 133 19.11 5.65 30.66
N CYS A 134 18.94 6.11 29.41
CA CYS A 134 18.62 5.23 28.30
C CYS A 134 19.80 4.31 27.94
N PRO A 135 19.63 2.98 27.97
CA PRO A 135 20.66 2.05 27.56
C PRO A 135 21.28 2.38 26.19
N VAL A 136 22.61 2.33 26.09
CA VAL A 136 23.29 2.42 24.78
C VAL A 136 23.06 1.17 23.95
N ILE A 137 22.90 0.05 24.64
CA ILE A 137 22.59 -1.24 24.03
C ILE A 137 21.09 -1.31 23.76
N SER A 138 20.76 -1.69 22.52
CA SER A 138 19.39 -1.96 22.07
C SER A 138 18.68 -2.96 22.99
N PRO A 139 17.54 -2.60 23.58
CA PRO A 139 16.83 -3.50 24.48
C PRO A 139 16.16 -4.64 23.71
N THR A 140 15.94 -5.75 24.40
CA THR A 140 15.19 -6.89 23.87
C THR A 140 14.04 -7.23 24.82
N PRO A 141 12.85 -7.63 24.33
CA PRO A 141 12.50 -7.88 22.94
C PRO A 141 12.05 -6.61 22.16
N TYR A 142 12.07 -6.71 20.83
CA TYR A 142 11.47 -5.71 19.92
C TYR A 142 10.10 -6.18 19.44
N SER A 143 9.17 -5.23 19.28
CA SER A 143 7.86 -5.44 18.66
C SER A 143 7.85 -4.92 17.23
N ASP A 144 7.22 -5.66 16.31
CA ASP A 144 7.10 -5.26 14.92
C ASP A 144 6.06 -4.13 14.77
N LEU A 145 6.46 -3.01 14.16
CA LEU A 145 5.58 -1.90 13.79
C LEU A 145 4.96 -2.11 12.41
N THR A 146 5.67 -2.84 11.54
CA THR A 146 5.22 -3.11 10.17
C THR A 146 5.37 -4.57 9.81
N VAL A 147 4.60 -4.98 8.82
CA VAL A 147 4.71 -6.32 8.25
C VAL A 147 6.00 -6.41 7.41
N VAL A 148 6.56 -7.61 7.33
CA VAL A 148 7.73 -7.91 6.50
C VAL A 148 7.45 -7.54 5.04
N GLY A 149 8.36 -6.78 4.43
CA GLY A 149 8.33 -6.46 3.00
C GLY A 149 7.42 -5.30 2.61
N GLU A 150 6.93 -4.53 3.58
CA GLU A 150 6.28 -3.23 3.32
C GLU A 150 7.32 -2.17 2.92
N PHE A 151 8.50 -2.19 3.54
CA PHE A 151 9.61 -1.29 3.20
C PHE A 151 10.82 -2.05 2.65
N VAL A 152 11.48 -1.47 1.66
CA VAL A 152 12.77 -1.91 1.11
C VAL A 152 13.93 -1.38 1.94
N ASN A 153 13.75 -0.17 2.49
CA ASN A 153 14.72 0.48 3.37
C ASN A 153 14.00 1.47 4.28
N PHE A 154 14.57 1.71 5.46
CA PHE A 154 14.15 2.78 6.34
C PHE A 154 15.39 3.36 7.03
N ARG A 155 15.57 4.68 6.94
CA ARG A 155 16.73 5.39 7.48
C ARG A 155 16.29 6.54 8.37
N PHE A 156 17.12 6.77 9.39
CA PHE A 156 17.04 7.90 10.28
C PHE A 156 18.18 8.85 9.94
N SER A 157 17.97 10.16 10.03
CA SER A 157 19.05 11.13 10.11
C SER A 157 18.62 12.27 11.02
N GLY A 158 19.56 12.96 11.66
CA GLY A 158 19.17 14.05 12.55
C GLY A 158 20.32 14.69 13.32
N VAL A 159 19.97 15.79 13.99
CA VAL A 159 20.83 16.59 14.84
C VAL A 159 20.10 16.74 16.20
N PRO A 160 20.77 16.49 17.34
CA PRO A 160 20.15 16.65 18.66
C PRO A 160 19.86 18.12 18.98
N SER A 161 18.98 18.36 19.97
CA SER A 161 18.76 19.71 20.52
C SER A 161 19.91 20.09 21.44
N GLU A 162 20.33 21.36 21.39
CA GLU A 162 21.26 21.95 22.35
C GLU A 162 20.51 22.97 23.19
N ALA A 163 20.52 22.79 24.51
CA ALA A 163 19.82 23.67 25.45
C ALA A 163 20.23 25.13 25.22
N GLY A 164 19.24 25.99 24.99
CA GLY A 164 19.43 27.44 24.77
C GLY A 164 20.10 27.83 23.46
N THR A 165 20.49 26.88 22.59
CA THR A 165 21.29 27.16 21.39
C THR A 165 20.59 26.75 20.10
N SER A 166 20.06 25.53 20.00
CA SER A 166 19.44 25.04 18.77
C SER A 166 18.35 23.98 19.02
N VAL A 167 17.28 24.04 18.21
CA VAL A 167 16.27 22.97 18.17
C VAL A 167 16.80 21.83 17.32
N GLY A 168 16.87 20.62 17.87
CA GLY A 168 17.24 19.46 17.10
C GLY A 168 16.20 19.09 16.04
N LYS A 169 16.62 18.31 15.04
CA LYS A 169 15.78 17.89 13.92
C LYS A 169 16.04 16.43 13.58
N VAL A 170 14.99 15.67 13.38
CA VAL A 170 15.04 14.30 12.87
C VAL A 170 14.36 14.24 11.51
N VAL A 171 14.98 13.52 10.58
CA VAL A 171 14.45 13.19 9.27
C VAL A 171 14.26 11.68 9.21
N LEU A 172 13.06 11.28 8.86
CA LEU A 172 12.68 9.89 8.60
C LEU A 172 12.58 9.70 7.09
N ARG A 173 13.21 8.65 6.57
CA ARG A 173 13.17 8.31 5.15
C ARG A 173 12.81 6.83 5.00
N ALA A 174 11.74 6.53 4.28
CA ALA A 174 11.38 5.16 3.92
C ALA A 174 11.37 5.00 2.40
N ASP A 175 11.93 3.89 1.95
CA ASP A 175 11.86 3.45 0.57
C ASP A 175 10.81 2.34 0.50
N VAL A 176 9.67 2.64 -0.11
CA VAL A 176 8.50 1.77 -0.20
C VAL A 176 8.65 0.85 -1.41
N ALA A 177 8.30 -0.43 -1.24
CA ALA A 177 8.37 -1.41 -2.33
C ALA A 177 7.37 -1.05 -3.45
N GLY A 178 7.87 -0.66 -4.62
CA GLY A 178 7.10 -0.32 -5.82
C GLY A 178 7.35 -1.28 -6.99
N SER A 179 6.51 -1.17 -8.03
CA SER A 179 6.61 -1.96 -9.27
C SER A 179 7.71 -1.43 -10.20
N GLY A 180 8.98 -1.63 -9.82
CA GLY A 180 10.14 -1.29 -10.65
C GLY A 180 11.07 -0.26 -10.01
N ASP A 181 10.51 0.77 -9.38
CA ASP A 181 11.25 1.79 -8.63
C ASP A 181 10.75 1.88 -7.18
N ALA A 182 11.69 2.01 -6.24
CA ALA A 182 11.34 2.29 -4.86
C ALA A 182 10.85 3.73 -4.74
N SER A 183 9.61 3.93 -4.28
CA SER A 183 9.09 5.27 -4.01
C SER A 183 9.60 5.72 -2.65
N GLN A 184 10.22 6.90 -2.61
CA GLN A 184 10.79 7.44 -1.39
C GLN A 184 9.83 8.41 -0.72
N ILE A 185 9.53 8.13 0.56
CA ILE A 185 8.75 8.99 1.43
C ILE A 185 9.70 9.56 2.48
N GLN A 186 9.67 10.88 2.67
CA GLN A 186 10.50 11.57 3.64
C GLN A 186 9.67 12.53 4.48
N THR A 187 9.90 12.54 5.78
CA THR A 187 9.34 13.54 6.69
C THR A 187 10.41 14.06 7.64
N ALA A 188 10.26 15.29 8.10
CA ALA A 188 11.16 15.91 9.04
C ALA A 188 10.39 16.50 10.22
N VAL A 189 10.96 16.38 11.41
CA VAL A 189 10.33 16.78 12.67
C VAL A 189 11.37 17.44 13.57
N SER A 190 10.99 18.55 14.17
CA SER A 190 11.80 19.22 15.19
C SER A 190 11.58 18.57 16.55
N LEU A 191 12.66 18.45 17.31
CA LEU A 191 12.65 17.95 18.68
C LEU A 191 12.12 19.01 19.64
N ARG A 192 11.82 18.55 20.86
CA ARG A 192 11.58 19.45 21.99
C ARG A 192 12.90 20.14 22.40
N GLN A 193 12.79 21.40 22.83
CA GLN A 193 13.85 22.11 23.56
C GLN A 193 13.73 21.84 25.05
#